data_AF-A0A1D1VJJ5-F1
#
_entry.id   AF-A0A1D1VJJ5-F1
#
_cell.length_a   1.000
_cell.length_b   1.000
_cell.length_c   1.000
_cell.angle_alpha   90.00
_cell.angle_beta   90.00
_cell.angle_gamma   90.00
#
_symmetry.space_group_name_H-M   'P 1'
#
loop_
_entity.id
_entity.type
_entity.pdbx_description
1 polymer ?
#
loop_
_entity_poly.entity_id
_entity_poly.type
_entity_poly.pdbx_seq_one_letter_code
_entity_poly.pdbx_strand_id
1 'polypeptide(L)'
;MPLLEAARRLGLSAVEEKGLDFLGILLADEQLMVTLQLAERDGLADLHREAYKCLAKNFYRQTKMVAFLEWDVEKVIRLLSSDYIIIETELHVFTVAMRWICYQRSERLRHFKRLMDTVRWMYLSTEELLSIPVAPKTVTILVWPSLSL
;
A
#
# COMPACT_ATOMS: atom_id res chain seq x y z
N MET A 1 -6.39 -21.76 4.50
CA MET A 1 -7.21 -22.06 3.29
C MET A 1 -7.68 -23.51 3.33
N PRO A 2 -8.85 -23.80 3.93
CA PRO A 2 -9.27 -25.17 4.25
C PRO A 2 -9.52 -26.06 3.02
N LEU A 3 -9.96 -25.49 1.89
CA LEU A 3 -10.21 -26.25 0.65
C LEU A 3 -8.92 -26.75 0.00
N LEU A 4 -7.90 -25.90 -0.11
CA LEU A 4 -6.61 -26.27 -0.70
C LEU A 4 -5.88 -27.30 0.16
N GLU A 5 -5.89 -27.10 1.49
CA GLU A 5 -5.28 -28.06 2.42
C GLU A 5 -6.02 -29.40 2.41
N ALA A 6 -7.36 -29.39 2.28
CA ALA A 6 -8.13 -30.62 2.12
C ALA A 6 -7.83 -31.32 0.79
N ALA A 7 -7.76 -30.60 -0.32
CA ALA A 7 -7.43 -31.17 -1.64
C ALA A 7 -6.05 -31.82 -1.64
N ARG A 8 -5.04 -31.15 -1.05
CA ARG A 8 -3.68 -31.68 -0.89
C ARG A 8 -3.65 -32.94 -0.01
N ARG A 9 -4.36 -32.93 1.12
CA ARG A 9 -4.45 -34.09 2.03
C ARG A 9 -5.17 -35.28 1.41
N LEU A 10 -6.09 -35.05 0.48
CA LEU A 10 -6.86 -36.08 -0.23
C LEU A 10 -6.19 -36.53 -1.53
N GLY A 11 -5.02 -35.98 -1.90
CA GLY A 11 -4.31 -36.32 -3.14
C GLY A 11 -5.02 -35.88 -4.42
N LEU A 12 -5.91 -34.89 -4.34
CA LEU A 12 -6.68 -34.39 -5.48
C LEU A 12 -5.87 -33.35 -6.27
N SER A 13 -4.83 -33.82 -6.96
CA SER A 13 -3.87 -32.96 -7.68
C SER A 13 -4.52 -31.96 -8.64
N ALA A 14 -5.57 -32.36 -9.36
CA ALA A 14 -6.29 -31.47 -10.29
C ALA A 14 -7.06 -30.33 -9.60
N VAL A 15 -7.52 -30.53 -8.36
CA VAL A 15 -8.21 -29.50 -7.57
C VAL A 15 -7.20 -28.58 -6.88
N GLU A 16 -6.07 -29.15 -6.46
CA GLU A 16 -4.94 -28.40 -5.91
C GLU A 16 -4.33 -27.45 -6.95
N GLU A 17 -4.05 -27.94 -8.16
CA GLU A 17 -3.49 -27.13 -9.27
C GLU A 17 -4.40 -25.95 -9.61
N LYS A 18 -5.69 -26.20 -9.86
CA LYS A 18 -6.65 -25.12 -10.14
C LYS A 18 -6.81 -24.15 -8.97
N GLY A 19 -6.69 -24.63 -7.73
CA GLY A 19 -6.72 -23.80 -6.54
C GLY A 19 -5.51 -22.86 -6.45
N LEU A 20 -4.34 -23.35 -6.83
CA LEU A 20 -3.11 -22.55 -6.91
C LEU A 20 -3.17 -21.53 -8.04
N ASP A 21 -3.64 -21.91 -9.23
CA ASP A 21 -3.85 -20.98 -10.35
C ASP A 21 -4.79 -19.85 -9.97
N PHE A 22 -5.92 -20.18 -9.33
CA PHE A 22 -6.87 -19.19 -8.84
C PHE A 22 -6.26 -18.25 -7.80
N LEU A 23 -5.45 -18.79 -6.88
CA LEU A 23 -4.69 -17.96 -5.93
C LEU A 23 -3.68 -17.04 -6.64
N GLY A 24 -3.02 -17.52 -7.67
CA GLY A 24 -2.12 -16.72 -8.51
C GLY A 24 -2.83 -15.53 -9.13
N ILE A 25 -4.06 -15.73 -9.64
CA ILE A 25 -4.90 -14.66 -10.18
C ILE A 25 -5.32 -13.67 -9.08
N LEU A 26 -5.74 -14.16 -7.91
CA LEU A 26 -6.17 -13.30 -6.80
C LEU A 26 -5.02 -12.46 -6.21
N LEU A 27 -3.80 -13.00 -6.21
CA LEU A 27 -2.60 -12.34 -5.69
C LEU A 27 -1.84 -11.57 -6.78
N ALA A 28 -2.36 -11.54 -8.01
CA ALA A 28 -1.82 -10.71 -9.09
C ALA A 28 -1.96 -9.23 -8.73
N ASP A 29 -1.03 -8.41 -9.21
CA ASP A 29 -0.92 -7.00 -8.82
C ASP A 29 -2.23 -6.23 -9.07
N GLU A 30 -2.93 -6.53 -10.16
CA GLU A 30 -4.18 -5.86 -10.57
C GLU A 30 -5.37 -6.19 -9.66
N GLN A 31 -5.40 -7.41 -9.10
CA GLN A 31 -6.49 -7.88 -8.24
C GLN A 31 -6.18 -7.72 -6.76
N LEU A 32 -4.92 -7.48 -6.40
CA LEU A 32 -4.43 -7.56 -5.03
C LEU A 32 -5.19 -6.67 -4.05
N MET A 33 -5.49 -5.43 -4.46
CA MET A 33 -6.23 -4.48 -3.62
C MET A 33 -7.68 -4.92 -3.38
N VAL A 34 -8.32 -5.48 -4.41
CA VAL A 34 -9.68 -6.03 -4.32
C VAL A 34 -9.66 -7.28 -3.43
N THR A 35 -8.71 -8.18 -3.64
CA THR A 35 -8.52 -9.39 -2.83
C THR A 35 -8.30 -9.05 -1.36
N LEU A 36 -7.52 -8.01 -1.04
CA LEU A 36 -7.34 -7.54 0.33
C LEU A 36 -8.65 -7.08 0.97
N GLN A 37 -9.42 -6.24 0.28
CA GLN A 37 -10.69 -5.75 0.77
C GLN A 37 -11.72 -6.88 0.96
N LEU A 38 -11.79 -7.81 0.01
CA LEU A 38 -12.64 -8.99 0.10
C LEU A 38 -12.24 -9.89 1.27
N ALA A 39 -10.95 -10.17 1.42
CA ALA A 39 -10.46 -11.01 2.49
C ALA A 39 -10.67 -10.38 3.89
N GLU A 40 -10.53 -9.06 4.00
CA GLU A 40 -10.83 -8.32 5.23
C GLU A 40 -12.34 -8.36 5.55
N ARG A 41 -13.20 -8.12 4.55
CA ARG A 41 -14.67 -8.15 4.69
C ARG A 41 -15.18 -9.54 5.07
N ASP A 42 -14.66 -10.58 4.43
CA ASP A 42 -15.15 -11.96 4.57
C ASP A 42 -14.42 -12.73 5.70
N GLY A 43 -13.51 -12.07 6.42
CA GLY A 43 -12.79 -12.67 7.55
C GLY A 43 -11.77 -13.75 7.16
N LEU A 44 -11.31 -13.74 5.91
CA LEU A 44 -10.35 -14.71 5.36
C LEU A 44 -8.91 -14.35 5.75
N ALA A 45 -8.58 -14.52 7.04
CA ALA A 45 -7.31 -14.08 7.62
C ALA A 45 -6.05 -14.62 6.91
N ASP A 46 -6.08 -15.87 6.43
CA ASP A 46 -4.96 -16.47 5.68
C ASP A 46 -4.71 -15.75 4.35
N LEU A 47 -5.79 -15.52 3.59
CA LEU A 47 -5.73 -14.86 2.29
C LEU A 47 -5.36 -13.39 2.45
N HIS A 48 -5.95 -12.71 3.44
CA HIS A 48 -5.60 -11.34 3.77
C HIS A 48 -4.11 -11.21 4.09
N ARG A 49 -3.58 -12.10 4.92
CA ARG A 49 -2.15 -12.13 5.28
C ARG A 49 -1.26 -12.33 4.06
N GLU A 50 -1.58 -13.27 3.17
CA GLU A 50 -0.75 -13.53 2.00
C GLU A 50 -0.83 -12.38 0.97
N ALA A 51 -2.02 -11.84 0.74
CA ALA A 51 -2.21 -10.66 -0.08
C ALA A 51 -1.47 -9.44 0.51
N TYR A 52 -1.46 -9.27 1.83
CA TYR A 52 -0.74 -8.18 2.48
C TYR A 52 0.78 -8.32 2.32
N LYS A 53 1.32 -9.54 2.34
CA LYS A 53 2.74 -9.77 2.01
C LYS A 53 3.06 -9.38 0.58
N CYS A 54 2.22 -9.74 -0.39
CA CYS A 54 2.39 -9.32 -1.77
C CYS A 54 2.32 -7.79 -1.90
N LEU A 55 1.41 -7.15 -1.17
CA LEU A 55 1.29 -5.69 -1.14
C LEU A 55 2.57 -5.05 -0.60
N ALA A 56 3.08 -5.56 0.51
CA ALA A 56 4.29 -5.07 1.13
C ALA A 56 5.53 -5.26 0.24
N LYS A 57 5.61 -6.37 -0.50
CA LYS A 57 6.68 -6.63 -1.49
C LYS A 57 6.64 -5.66 -2.67
N ASN A 58 5.45 -5.41 -3.20
CA ASN A 58 5.24 -4.54 -4.37
C ASN A 58 4.73 -3.14 -3.97
N PHE A 59 5.08 -2.67 -2.77
CA PHE A 59 4.50 -1.49 -2.14
C PHE A 59 4.46 -0.26 -3.06
N TYR A 60 5.59 0.07 -3.67
CA TYR A 60 5.67 1.24 -4.55
C TYR A 60 4.81 1.11 -5.81
N ARG A 61 4.68 -0.08 -6.40
CA ARG A 61 3.79 -0.31 -7.56
C ARG A 61 2.32 -0.25 -7.15
N GLN A 62 1.97 -0.84 -6.02
CA GLN A 62 0.60 -0.94 -5.53
C GLN A 62 0.03 0.43 -5.11
N THR A 63 0.84 1.25 -4.44
CA THR A 63 0.47 2.62 -4.07
C THR A 63 0.32 3.56 -5.26
N LYS A 64 0.76 3.16 -6.46
CA LYS A 64 0.49 3.88 -7.71
C LYS A 64 -0.88 3.60 -8.31
N MET A 65 -1.63 2.62 -7.82
CA MET A 65 -2.95 2.30 -8.34
C MET A 65 -4.01 3.25 -7.79
N VAL A 66 -5.07 3.48 -8.57
CA VAL A 66 -6.22 4.30 -8.13
C VAL A 66 -6.91 3.67 -6.92
N ALA A 67 -6.99 2.33 -6.87
CA ALA A 67 -7.57 1.59 -5.76
C ALA A 67 -6.94 1.94 -4.40
N PHE A 68 -5.64 2.27 -4.36
CA PHE A 68 -4.97 2.72 -3.13
C PHE A 68 -5.47 4.10 -2.69
N LEU A 69 -5.71 4.99 -3.64
CA LEU A 69 -6.14 6.37 -3.36
C LEU A 69 -7.56 6.42 -2.79
N GLU A 70 -8.34 5.36 -2.95
CA GLU A 70 -9.68 5.20 -2.38
C GLU A 70 -9.68 4.69 -0.93
N TRP A 71 -8.53 4.25 -0.40
CA TRP A 71 -8.45 3.78 0.99
C TRP A 71 -8.69 4.90 1.99
N ASP A 72 -9.28 4.54 3.13
CA ASP A 72 -9.42 5.44 4.27
C ASP A 72 -8.07 5.72 4.93
N VAL A 73 -8.04 6.82 5.71
CA VAL A 73 -6.82 7.29 6.36
C VAL A 73 -6.24 6.26 7.34
N GLU A 74 -7.06 5.47 8.03
CA GLU A 74 -6.57 4.52 9.03
C GLU A 74 -5.86 3.34 8.35
N LYS A 75 -6.39 2.85 7.22
CA LYS A 75 -5.71 1.83 6.40
C LYS A 75 -4.40 2.34 5.83
N VAL A 76 -4.38 3.57 5.33
CA VAL A 76 -3.15 4.18 4.81
C VAL A 76 -2.10 4.33 5.90
N ILE A 77 -2.47 4.87 7.07
CA ILE A 77 -1.55 5.01 8.20
C ILE A 77 -1.00 3.63 8.61
N ARG A 78 -1.86 2.61 8.76
CA ARG A 78 -1.42 1.25 9.10
C ARG A 78 -0.41 0.70 8.08
N LEU A 79 -0.64 0.92 6.80
CA LEU A 79 0.28 0.49 5.75
C LEU A 79 1.62 1.25 5.81
N LEU A 80 1.58 2.58 5.93
CA LEU A 80 2.80 3.41 5.93
C LEU A 80 3.62 3.26 7.22
N SER A 81 2.98 3.01 8.35
CA SER A 81 3.64 2.72 9.63
C SER A 81 4.21 1.31 9.72
N SER A 82 3.92 0.42 8.76
CA SER A 82 4.39 -0.97 8.79
C SER A 82 5.91 -1.02 8.58
N ASP A 83 6.62 -1.74 9.44
CA ASP A 83 8.06 -2.03 9.27
C ASP A 83 8.32 -3.12 8.22
N TYR A 84 7.27 -3.80 7.75
CA TYR A 84 7.38 -4.92 6.81
C TYR A 84 7.25 -4.52 5.34
N ILE A 85 7.04 -3.24 5.02
CA ILE A 85 7.01 -2.77 3.63
C ILE A 85 8.41 -2.79 3.04
N ILE A 86 8.53 -3.23 1.78
CA ILE A 86 9.81 -3.24 1.08
C ILE A 86 9.94 -1.92 0.31
N ILE A 87 10.89 -1.09 0.75
CA ILE A 87 11.20 0.21 0.16
C ILE A 87 12.72 0.35 0.02
N GLU A 88 13.17 1.06 -1.01
CA GLU A 88 14.58 1.43 -1.18
C GLU A 88 14.95 2.61 -0.28
N THR A 89 14.00 3.53 -0.07
CA THR A 89 14.17 4.74 0.73
C THR A 89 12.85 5.14 1.41
N GLU A 90 12.95 5.76 2.59
CA GLU A 90 11.83 6.41 3.27
C GLU A 90 11.21 7.56 2.45
N LEU A 91 11.92 8.09 1.44
CA LEU A 91 11.37 9.10 0.54
C LEU A 91 10.15 8.55 -0.22
N HIS A 92 10.09 7.24 -0.46
CA HIS A 92 8.91 6.60 -1.04
C HIS A 92 7.69 6.68 -0.11
N VAL A 93 7.85 6.49 1.20
CA VAL A 93 6.76 6.59 2.18
C VAL A 93 6.19 8.02 2.18
N PHE A 94 7.08 9.02 2.21
CA PHE A 94 6.69 10.43 2.08
C PHE A 94 5.94 10.70 0.77
N THR A 95 6.46 10.24 -0.36
CA THR A 95 5.87 10.46 -1.69
C THR A 95 4.48 9.83 -1.79
N VAL A 96 4.32 8.61 -1.26
CA VAL A 96 3.03 7.91 -1.22
C VAL A 96 2.03 8.65 -0.33
N ALA A 97 2.44 9.08 0.87
CA ALA A 97 1.59 9.87 1.76
C ALA A 97 1.11 11.16 1.08
N MET A 98 2.02 11.89 0.43
CA MET A 98 1.70 13.11 -0.30
C MET A 98 0.77 12.86 -1.46
N ARG A 99 0.99 11.78 -2.22
CA ARG A 99 0.11 11.39 -3.32
C ARG A 99 -1.32 11.12 -2.84
N TRP A 100 -1.47 10.40 -1.74
CA TRP A 100 -2.79 10.13 -1.15
C TRP A 100 -3.49 11.40 -0.67
N ILE A 101 -2.76 12.34 -0.07
CA ILE A 101 -3.30 13.65 0.34
C ILE A 101 -3.73 14.46 -0.88
N CYS A 102 -2.87 14.57 -1.90
CA CYS A 102 -3.10 15.39 -3.08
C CYS A 102 -4.31 14.94 -3.90
N TYR A 103 -4.68 13.65 -3.85
CA TYR A 103 -5.85 13.11 -4.54
C TYR A 103 -7.17 13.80 -4.13
N GLN A 104 -7.38 14.07 -2.82
CA GLN A 104 -8.53 14.83 -2.31
C GLN A 104 -8.04 15.86 -1.29
N ARG A 105 -7.24 16.80 -1.77
CA ARG A 105 -6.49 17.75 -0.94
C ARG A 105 -7.35 18.51 0.07
N SER A 106 -8.51 19.00 -0.32
CA SER A 106 -9.42 19.78 0.53
C SER A 106 -9.82 19.02 1.81
N GLU A 107 -10.06 17.72 1.69
CA GLU A 107 -10.54 16.89 2.80
C GLU A 107 -9.40 16.21 3.55
N ARG A 108 -8.33 15.82 2.83
CA ARG A 108 -7.26 14.99 3.37
C ARG A 108 -6.12 15.76 4.02
N LEU A 109 -5.99 17.06 3.73
CA LEU A 109 -4.93 17.89 4.32
C LEU A 109 -4.97 17.91 5.86
N ARG A 110 -6.15 17.75 6.47
CA ARG A 110 -6.31 17.63 7.93
C ARG A 110 -5.55 16.44 8.53
N HIS A 111 -5.27 15.41 7.72
CA HIS A 111 -4.53 14.21 8.13
C HIS A 111 -3.02 14.32 7.87
N PHE A 112 -2.55 15.44 7.34
CA PHE A 112 -1.14 15.66 6.98
C PHE A 112 -0.20 15.30 8.13
N LYS A 113 -0.42 15.86 9.32
CA LYS A 113 0.43 15.59 10.48
C LYS A 113 0.51 14.08 10.80
N ARG A 114 -0.65 13.42 10.88
CA ARG A 114 -0.74 11.98 11.18
C ARG A 114 -0.01 11.12 10.15
N LEU A 115 -0.03 11.50 8.88
CA LEU A 115 0.68 10.81 7.80
C LEU A 115 2.18 11.12 7.82
N MET A 116 2.59 12.33 8.15
CA MET A 116 4.01 12.67 8.27
C MET A 116 4.66 12.01 9.49
N ASP A 117 3.89 11.72 10.54
CA ASP A 117 4.37 10.95 11.71
C ASP A 117 4.71 9.49 11.35
N THR A 118 4.22 8.96 10.21
CA THR A 118 4.57 7.61 9.74
C THR A 118 5.88 7.56 8.96
N VAL A 119 6.38 8.70 8.49
CA VAL A 119 7.64 8.78 7.73
C VAL A 119 8.81 8.75 8.71
N ARG A 120 9.75 7.84 8.51
CA ARG A 120 10.92 7.73 9.41
C ARG A 120 12.02 8.68 8.94
N TRP A 121 11.83 9.98 9.18
CA TRP A 121 12.71 11.07 8.74
C TRP A 121 14.20 10.86 9.03
N MET A 122 14.53 10.11 10.08
CA MET A 122 15.90 9.77 10.49
C MET A 122 16.64 8.88 9.47
N TYR A 123 15.93 8.17 8.60
CA TYR A 123 16.52 7.32 7.55
C TYR A 123 16.60 8.00 6.18
N LEU A 124 16.20 9.28 6.08
CA LEU A 124 16.39 10.06 4.86
C LEU A 124 17.81 10.63 4.82
N SER A 125 18.46 10.49 3.67
CA SER A 125 19.71 11.19 3.38
C SER A 125 19.50 12.70 3.26
N THR A 126 20.59 13.47 3.36
CA THR A 126 20.55 14.92 3.18
C THR A 126 20.06 15.31 1.78
N GLU A 127 20.44 14.56 0.75
CA GLU A 127 20.01 14.81 -0.63
C GLU A 127 18.50 14.61 -0.77
N GLU A 128 17.96 13.54 -0.19
CA GLU A 128 16.53 13.27 -0.20
C GLU A 128 15.75 14.32 0.57
N LEU A 129 16.23 14.75 1.74
CA LEU A 129 15.60 15.84 2.49
C LEU A 129 15.57 17.16 1.70
N LEU A 130 16.63 17.47 0.95
CA LEU A 130 16.68 18.66 0.10
C LEU A 130 15.78 18.56 -1.12
N SER A 131 15.50 17.34 -1.59
CA SER A 131 14.54 17.10 -2.68
C SER A 131 13.09 17.34 -2.27
N ILE A 132 12.79 17.28 -0.96
CA ILE A 132 11.45 17.53 -0.44
C ILE A 132 11.13 19.02 -0.57
N PRO A 133 10.04 19.40 -1.28
CA PRO A 133 9.66 20.79 -1.42
C PRO A 133 9.24 21.37 -0.07
N VAL A 134 10.09 22.23 0.48
CA VAL A 134 9.79 23.00 1.69
C VAL A 134 9.00 24.24 1.27
N ALA A 135 7.75 24.34 1.70
CA ALA A 135 6.98 25.56 1.50
C ALA A 135 7.68 26.73 2.25
N PRO A 136 7.98 27.86 1.60
CA PRO A 136 8.46 29.03 2.32
C PRO A 136 7.40 29.48 3.33
N LYS A 137 7.86 29.93 4.51
CA LYS A 137 7.13 30.11 5.79
C LYS A 137 5.84 30.97 5.78
N THR A 138 5.34 31.39 4.63
CA THR A 138 4.18 32.28 4.54
C THR A 138 3.08 31.82 3.58
N VAL A 139 3.35 31.00 2.56
CA VAL A 139 2.29 30.67 1.58
C VAL A 139 2.48 29.25 1.04
N THR A 140 1.70 28.37 1.65
CA THR A 140 1.09 27.17 1.07
C THR A 140 1.95 26.00 0.59
N ILE A 141 1.53 24.81 1.04
CA ILE A 141 1.87 23.47 0.54
C ILE A 141 1.38 23.29 -0.94
N LEU A 142 1.19 24.37 -1.71
CA LEU A 142 0.51 24.43 -3.02
C LEU A 142 1.42 24.10 -4.20
N VAL A 143 2.73 23.97 -4.01
CA VAL A 143 3.64 23.72 -5.13
C VAL A 143 4.13 22.27 -5.07
N TRP A 144 3.18 21.34 -5.20
CA TRP A 144 3.47 20.04 -5.82
C TRP A 144 2.81 20.02 -7.20
N PRO A 145 3.40 20.66 -8.24
CA PRO A 145 2.85 20.60 -9.57
C PRO A 145 3.39 19.34 -10.26
N SER A 146 2.49 18.51 -10.77
CA SER A 146 2.65 17.88 -12.09
C SER A 146 4.05 17.32 -12.45
N LEU A 147 4.63 16.48 -11.60
CA LEU A 147 5.62 15.52 -12.08
C LEU A 147 4.86 14.31 -12.61
N SER A 148 4.67 14.35 -13.92
CA SER A 148 4.22 13.28 -14.79
C SER A 148 4.72 11.92 -14.30
N LEU A 149 3.78 11.09 -13.83
CA LEU A 149 3.80 9.65 -14.05
C LEU A 149 2.77 9.36 -15.14
#